data_AF-A0A354JRL9-F1
#
_entry.id   AF-A0A354JRL9-F1
#
_cell.length_a   1.000
_cell.length_b   1.000
_cell.length_c   1.000
_cell.angle_alpha   90.00
_cell.angle_beta   90.00
_cell.angle_gamma   90.00
#
_symmetry.space_group_name_H-M   'P 1'
#
loop_
_entity.id
_entity.type
_entity.pdbx_description
1 polymer ?
#
loop_
_entity_poly.entity_id
_entity_poly.type
_entity_poly.pdbx_seq_one_letter_code
_entity_poly.pdbx_strand_id
1 'polypeptide(L)'
;MKPIYKYSIIGLTALIVAGGSFAAFYYSIPEPPVGDIDYALASLQQASQSNAKRYSKQKYLTAKAYLDSAMKHWNVQNKRFILKRDYHKVSYFAKKSAEMAKSATSKSKELSKSLVVSVKDKIDNLTSLISNMNVLFQRLPLPDEFRRKISKGKMLIHEAEVEFEKGDYLASSEKIRLAEDLIMDSYKKTLDDLEDYFNSQPYWNKLVKSAIKNTARNNSKAIIVDKFARKLYIYQNGTKKYEFEAEFGKNWMGRKRLKGDKATPEGIYLVKNKIPANKTKYFRALLLNYPNSDDIENFNKEKTTGRIPRNAQIGGLIEIHGDGGKGTDWTDGCIALTNNDMLLVYKIVEVGTPVVIVGSIADFNTIAMRLNLKHSQKKG
;
A
#
# COMPACT_ATOMS: atom_id res chain seq x y z
N MET A 1 -82.31 36.69 65.83
CA MET A 1 -81.59 35.87 64.83
C MET A 1 -81.08 36.79 63.71
N LYS A 2 -79.80 37.21 63.66
CA LYS A 2 -79.22 37.92 62.48
C LYS A 2 -77.70 38.26 62.44
N PRO A 3 -76.82 37.91 63.41
CA PRO A 3 -75.37 38.17 63.23
C PRO A 3 -74.55 36.96 62.73
N ILE A 4 -74.89 35.71 63.10
CA ILE A 4 -74.07 34.53 62.79
C ILE A 4 -74.04 34.21 61.28
N TYR A 5 -75.19 34.29 60.59
CA TYR A 5 -75.27 34.07 59.13
C TYR A 5 -74.46 35.08 58.29
N LYS A 6 -74.27 36.31 58.78
CA LYS A 6 -73.49 37.33 58.06
C LYS A 6 -72.00 36.98 58.03
N TYR A 7 -71.44 36.51 59.15
CA TYR A 7 -70.03 36.09 59.22
C TYR A 7 -69.77 34.80 58.44
N SER A 8 -70.72 33.86 58.39
CA SER A 8 -70.62 32.66 57.56
C SER A 8 -70.64 32.97 56.07
N ILE A 9 -71.48 33.90 55.60
CA ILE A 9 -71.52 34.33 54.19
C ILE A 9 -70.24 35.08 53.81
N ILE A 10 -69.73 35.97 54.67
CA ILE A 10 -68.45 36.67 54.45
C ILE A 10 -67.27 35.69 54.42
N GLY A 11 -67.27 34.68 55.28
CA GLY A 11 -66.25 33.62 55.26
C GLY A 11 -66.32 32.76 53.99
N LEU A 12 -67.52 32.43 53.52
CA LEU A 12 -67.72 31.65 52.29
C LEU A 12 -67.33 32.45 51.04
N THR A 13 -67.67 33.73 50.95
CA THR A 13 -67.25 34.60 49.84
C THR A 13 -65.75 34.86 49.86
N ALA A 14 -65.14 35.04 51.04
CA ALA A 14 -63.69 35.16 51.17
C ALA A 14 -62.97 33.87 50.73
N LEU A 15 -63.52 32.68 51.04
CA LEU A 15 -62.99 31.39 50.57
C LEU A 15 -63.12 31.21 49.05
N ILE A 16 -64.25 31.62 48.46
CA ILE A 16 -64.45 31.57 47.00
C ILE A 16 -63.51 32.56 46.29
N VAL A 17 -63.33 33.77 46.82
CA VAL A 17 -62.40 34.76 46.28
C VAL A 17 -60.96 34.30 46.45
N ALA A 18 -60.58 33.76 47.61
CA ALA A 18 -59.26 33.20 47.84
C ALA A 18 -59.00 31.98 46.93
N GLY A 19 -59.98 31.10 46.76
CA GLY A 19 -59.90 29.96 45.84
C GLY A 19 -59.81 30.39 44.37
N GLY A 20 -60.57 31.40 43.97
CA GLY A 20 -60.52 32.00 42.64
C GLY A 20 -59.21 32.73 42.35
N SER A 21 -58.68 33.47 43.33
CA SER A 21 -57.35 34.10 43.24
C SER A 21 -56.23 33.07 43.21
N PHE A 22 -56.35 31.98 43.97
CA PHE A 22 -55.39 30.88 43.95
C PHE A 22 -55.42 30.13 42.60
N ALA A 23 -56.61 29.86 42.05
CA ALA A 23 -56.75 29.27 40.72
C ALA A 23 -56.18 30.19 39.63
N ALA A 24 -56.52 31.49 39.66
CA ALA A 24 -55.97 32.47 38.71
C ALA A 24 -54.44 32.60 38.83
N PHE A 25 -53.91 32.55 40.05
CA PHE A 25 -52.47 32.51 40.30
C PHE A 25 -51.83 31.25 39.71
N TYR A 26 -52.43 30.08 39.93
CA TYR A 26 -51.93 28.80 39.41
C TYR A 26 -51.93 28.76 37.87
N TYR A 27 -53.04 29.14 37.23
CA TYR A 27 -53.15 29.20 35.76
C TYR A 27 -52.25 30.26 35.11
N SER A 28 -51.81 31.26 35.86
CA SER A 28 -50.89 32.30 35.38
C SER A 28 -49.40 31.90 35.50
N ILE A 29 -49.09 30.73 36.06
CA ILE A 29 -47.71 30.23 36.15
C ILE A 29 -47.28 29.68 34.79
N PRO A 30 -46.24 30.24 34.14
CA PRO A 30 -45.71 29.69 32.90
C PRO A 30 -45.18 28.26 33.11
N GLU A 31 -45.62 27.31 32.30
CA GLU A 31 -45.17 25.92 32.39
C GLU A 31 -43.69 25.80 31.94
N PRO A 32 -42.83 25.11 32.71
CA PRO A 32 -41.45 24.87 32.30
C PRO A 32 -41.40 23.86 31.14
N PRO A 33 -40.53 24.05 30.14
CA PRO A 33 -40.46 23.22 28.94
C PRO A 33 -39.67 21.92 29.19
N VAL A 34 -40.07 21.15 30.20
CA VAL A 34 -39.38 19.91 30.63
C VAL A 34 -39.32 18.90 29.48
N GLY A 35 -40.44 18.70 28.76
CA GLY A 35 -40.50 17.77 27.63
C GLY A 35 -39.55 18.11 26.49
N ASP A 36 -39.36 19.40 26.18
CA ASP A 36 -38.40 19.83 25.14
C ASP A 36 -36.95 19.51 25.55
N ILE A 37 -36.62 19.69 26.84
CA ILE A 37 -35.29 19.40 27.38
C ILE A 37 -35.04 17.89 27.44
N ASP A 38 -36.00 17.11 27.93
CA ASP A 38 -35.91 15.65 27.97
C ASP A 38 -35.73 15.07 26.56
N TYR A 39 -36.46 15.61 25.58
CA TYR A 39 -36.32 15.22 24.19
C TYR A 39 -34.97 15.61 23.59
N ALA A 40 -34.44 16.79 23.95
CA ALA A 40 -33.10 17.21 23.54
C ALA A 40 -32.01 16.31 24.14
N LEU A 41 -32.12 15.97 25.43
CA LEU A 41 -31.23 15.06 26.14
C LEU A 41 -31.26 13.65 25.51
N ALA A 42 -32.46 13.10 25.28
CA ALA A 42 -32.63 11.80 24.63
C ALA A 42 -32.04 11.79 23.21
N SER A 43 -32.26 12.87 22.43
CA SER A 43 -31.69 13.00 21.08
C SER A 43 -30.16 13.09 21.12
N LEU A 44 -29.58 13.80 22.09
CA LEU A 44 -28.12 13.90 22.27
C LEU A 44 -27.51 12.58 22.73
N GLN A 45 -28.20 11.84 23.60
CA GLN A 45 -27.82 10.49 24.01
C GLN A 45 -27.82 9.53 22.81
N GLN A 46 -28.87 9.55 21.98
CA GLN A 46 -28.94 8.76 20.76
C GLN A 46 -27.81 9.11 19.78
N ALA A 47 -27.52 10.41 19.62
CA ALA A 47 -26.38 10.85 18.82
C ALA A 47 -25.06 10.30 19.38
N SER A 48 -24.87 10.32 20.70
CA SER A 48 -23.71 9.72 21.35
C SER A 48 -23.60 8.21 21.09
N GLN A 49 -24.69 7.46 21.26
CA GLN A 49 -24.74 6.01 21.01
C GLN A 49 -24.45 5.65 19.54
N SER A 50 -24.84 6.51 18.60
CA SER A 50 -24.50 6.37 17.18
C SER A 50 -23.06 6.78 16.82
N ASN A 51 -22.20 7.04 17.81
CA ASN A 51 -20.83 7.56 17.63
C ASN A 51 -20.76 8.91 16.89
N ALA A 52 -21.79 9.75 16.99
CA ALA A 52 -21.83 11.04 16.28
C ALA A 52 -20.73 12.01 16.73
N LYS A 53 -20.17 11.86 17.93
CA LYS A 53 -18.98 12.60 18.39
C LYS A 53 -17.79 12.40 17.44
N ARG A 54 -17.71 11.23 16.79
CA ARG A 54 -16.62 10.85 15.90
C ARG A 54 -16.96 11.13 14.44
N TYR A 55 -18.06 10.57 13.94
CA TYR A 55 -18.43 10.62 12.52
C TYR A 55 -19.22 11.88 12.14
N SER A 56 -19.73 12.63 13.11
CA SER A 56 -20.45 13.89 12.88
C SER A 56 -20.11 14.96 13.93
N LYS A 57 -18.81 15.06 14.27
CA LYS A 57 -18.25 15.87 15.36
C LYS A 57 -18.83 17.28 15.43
N GLN A 58 -18.84 18.01 14.32
CA GLN A 58 -19.34 19.38 14.27
C GLN A 58 -20.80 19.49 14.71
N LYS A 59 -21.69 18.68 14.12
CA LYS A 59 -23.12 18.69 14.48
C LYS A 59 -23.35 18.26 15.93
N TYR A 60 -22.63 17.27 16.41
CA TYR A 60 -22.73 16.83 17.80
C TYR A 60 -22.32 17.93 18.78
N LEU A 61 -21.21 18.64 18.51
CA LEU A 61 -20.77 19.77 19.33
C LEU A 61 -21.76 20.94 19.29
N THR A 62 -22.33 21.25 18.13
CA THR A 62 -23.37 22.27 18.00
C THR A 62 -24.63 21.90 18.79
N ALA A 63 -25.06 20.64 18.73
CA ALA A 63 -26.20 20.16 19.52
C ALA A 63 -25.96 20.31 21.03
N LYS A 64 -24.75 19.96 21.49
CA LYS A 64 -24.35 20.15 22.89
C LYS A 64 -24.34 21.63 23.29
N ALA A 65 -23.77 22.51 22.46
CA ALA A 65 -23.74 23.94 22.74
C ALA A 65 -25.14 24.56 22.84
N TYR A 66 -26.10 24.10 22.03
CA TYR A 66 -27.50 24.51 22.15
C TYR A 66 -28.14 24.01 23.45
N LEU A 67 -27.87 22.77 23.86
CA LEU A 67 -28.36 22.26 25.15
C LEU A 67 -27.78 23.07 26.33
N ASP A 68 -26.48 23.36 26.29
CA ASP A 68 -25.82 24.19 27.30
C ASP A 68 -26.46 25.59 27.37
N SER A 69 -26.81 26.16 26.20
CA SER A 69 -27.53 27.44 26.11
C SER A 69 -28.94 27.34 26.71
N ALA A 70 -29.67 26.26 26.44
CA ALA A 70 -31.00 26.02 27.01
C ALA A 70 -30.94 25.93 28.54
N MET A 71 -29.99 25.15 29.08
CA MET A 71 -29.80 24.97 30.53
C MET A 71 -29.38 26.27 31.22
N LYS A 72 -28.53 27.08 30.58
CA LYS A 72 -28.16 28.41 31.06
C LYS A 72 -29.38 29.32 31.15
N HIS A 73 -30.20 29.37 30.10
CA HIS A 73 -31.43 30.15 30.12
C HIS A 73 -32.43 29.64 31.15
N TRP A 74 -32.56 28.33 31.33
CA TRP A 74 -33.44 27.73 32.32
C TRP A 74 -33.04 28.14 33.74
N ASN A 75 -31.75 28.04 34.08
CA ASN A 75 -31.23 28.48 35.38
C ASN A 75 -31.54 29.97 35.64
N VAL A 76 -31.38 30.84 34.63
CA VAL A 76 -31.72 32.26 34.75
C VAL A 76 -33.21 32.47 35.03
N GLN A 77 -34.10 31.74 34.37
CA GLN A 77 -35.55 31.86 34.60
C GLN A 77 -35.96 31.29 35.97
N ASN A 78 -35.33 30.22 36.45
CA ASN A 78 -35.64 29.64 37.76
C ASN A 78 -35.31 30.59 38.93
N LYS A 79 -34.35 31.50 38.74
CA LYS A 79 -34.02 32.57 39.69
C LYS A 79 -35.03 33.73 39.70
N ARG A 80 -35.89 33.84 38.69
CA ARG A 80 -36.93 34.88 38.63
C ARG A 80 -38.16 34.45 39.43
N PHE A 81 -38.91 35.46 39.88
CA PHE A 81 -40.23 35.28 40.48
C PHE A 81 -41.15 34.46 39.57
N ILE A 82 -41.93 33.54 40.15
CA ILE A 82 -42.61 32.44 39.43
C ILE A 82 -43.51 32.90 38.28
N LEU A 83 -44.21 34.04 38.43
CA LEU A 83 -45.10 34.60 37.41
C LEU A 83 -44.37 35.41 36.30
N LYS A 84 -43.09 35.74 36.48
CA LYS A 84 -42.29 36.56 35.54
C LYS A 84 -41.30 35.72 34.70
N ARG A 85 -41.47 34.41 34.69
CA ARG A 85 -40.59 33.49 33.97
C ARG A 85 -40.97 33.45 32.48
N ASP A 86 -39.97 33.42 31.61
CA ASP A 86 -40.16 33.27 30.16
C ASP A 86 -39.24 32.16 29.65
N TYR A 87 -39.85 31.04 29.27
CA TYR A 87 -39.14 29.85 28.82
C TYR A 87 -39.02 29.75 27.29
N HIS A 88 -39.43 30.75 26.51
CA HIS A 88 -39.36 30.70 25.05
C HIS A 88 -37.94 30.41 24.54
N LYS A 89 -36.93 31.08 25.13
CA LYS A 89 -35.51 30.82 24.79
C LYS A 89 -35.06 29.42 25.19
N VAL A 90 -35.56 28.89 26.30
CA VAL A 90 -35.24 27.53 26.76
C VAL A 90 -35.78 26.50 25.75
N SER A 91 -37.06 26.61 25.39
CA SER A 91 -37.70 25.76 24.39
C SER A 91 -37.01 25.88 23.02
N TYR A 92 -36.69 27.10 22.58
CA TYR A 92 -36.00 27.34 21.31
C TYR A 92 -34.66 26.61 21.23
N PHE A 93 -33.79 26.80 22.23
CA PHE A 93 -32.48 26.17 22.24
C PHE A 93 -32.56 24.65 22.44
N ALA A 94 -33.52 24.15 23.24
CA ALA A 94 -33.77 22.73 23.40
C ALA A 94 -34.18 22.07 22.06
N LYS A 95 -35.12 22.67 21.32
CA LYS A 95 -35.54 22.19 20.00
C LYS A 95 -34.39 22.22 18.99
N LYS A 96 -33.58 23.27 18.98
CA LYS A 96 -32.38 23.35 18.12
C LYS A 96 -31.32 22.31 18.47
N SER A 97 -31.14 22.02 19.76
CA SER A 97 -30.29 20.93 20.21
C SER A 97 -30.77 19.58 19.68
N ALA A 98 -32.07 19.28 19.86
CA ALA A 98 -32.67 18.03 19.39
C ALA A 98 -32.58 17.86 17.87
N GLU A 99 -32.89 18.91 17.10
CA GLU A 99 -32.77 18.94 15.65
C GLU A 99 -31.35 18.59 15.19
N MET A 100 -30.35 19.25 15.79
CA MET A 100 -28.97 19.06 15.42
C MET A 100 -28.42 17.70 15.88
N ALA A 101 -28.85 17.19 17.03
CA ALA A 101 -28.50 15.86 17.52
C ALA A 101 -29.06 14.75 16.62
N LYS A 102 -30.32 14.88 16.17
CA LYS A 102 -30.91 13.97 15.17
C LYS A 102 -30.16 14.01 13.85
N SER A 103 -29.85 15.21 13.37
CA SER A 103 -29.06 15.39 12.15
C SER A 103 -27.65 14.77 12.28
N ALA A 104 -27.04 14.89 13.46
CA ALA A 104 -25.75 14.25 13.76
C ALA A 104 -25.86 12.72 13.76
N THR A 105 -26.95 12.18 14.31
CA THR A 105 -27.23 10.73 14.35
C THR A 105 -27.35 10.16 12.94
N SER A 106 -28.19 10.76 12.09
CA SER A 106 -28.39 10.29 10.72
C SER A 106 -27.09 10.34 9.91
N LYS A 107 -26.38 11.47 9.99
CA LYS A 107 -25.07 11.63 9.32
C LYS A 107 -24.03 10.63 9.81
N SER A 108 -24.00 10.36 11.12
CA SER A 108 -23.07 9.39 11.72
C SER A 108 -23.32 7.97 11.18
N LYS A 109 -24.59 7.55 11.14
CA LYS A 109 -24.99 6.23 10.63
C LYS A 109 -24.66 6.07 9.14
N GLU A 110 -24.98 7.06 8.34
CA GLU A 110 -24.70 7.07 6.90
C GLU A 110 -23.20 6.98 6.62
N LEU A 111 -22.41 7.87 7.23
CA LEU A 111 -20.96 7.90 7.05
C LEU A 111 -20.30 6.62 7.56
N SER A 112 -20.73 6.10 8.71
CA SER A 112 -20.21 4.83 9.23
C SER A 112 -20.49 3.68 8.26
N LYS A 113 -21.71 3.60 7.70
CA LYS A 113 -22.07 2.54 6.74
C LYS A 113 -21.25 2.64 5.45
N SER A 114 -21.05 3.84 4.92
CA SER A 114 -20.23 4.04 3.72
C SER A 114 -18.75 3.73 3.97
N LEU A 115 -18.23 4.12 5.14
CA LEU A 115 -16.85 3.84 5.54
C LEU A 115 -16.60 2.35 5.72
N VAL A 116 -17.52 1.60 6.33
CA VAL A 116 -17.41 0.14 6.46
C VAL A 116 -17.15 -0.52 5.11
N VAL A 117 -17.99 -0.22 4.11
CA VAL A 117 -17.87 -0.82 2.78
C VAL A 117 -16.57 -0.38 2.11
N SER A 118 -16.34 0.93 2.00
CA SER A 118 -15.18 1.47 1.27
C SER A 118 -13.83 1.09 1.89
N VAL A 119 -13.73 1.07 3.23
CA VAL A 119 -12.49 0.69 3.93
C VAL A 119 -12.24 -0.80 3.81
N LYS A 120 -13.28 -1.63 3.94
CA LYS A 120 -13.14 -3.08 3.78
C LYS A 120 -12.67 -3.44 2.38
N ASP A 121 -13.31 -2.86 1.36
CA ASP A 121 -12.91 -3.06 -0.04
C ASP A 121 -11.46 -2.63 -0.28
N LYS A 122 -11.03 -1.48 0.29
CA LYS A 122 -9.65 -1.02 0.17
C LYS A 122 -8.66 -1.97 0.84
N ILE A 123 -8.94 -2.41 2.07
CA ILE A 123 -8.09 -3.39 2.77
C ILE A 123 -7.95 -4.65 1.93
N ASP A 124 -9.06 -5.24 1.48
CA ASP A 124 -9.03 -6.49 0.73
C ASP A 124 -8.29 -6.36 -0.60
N ASN A 125 -8.47 -5.23 -1.30
CA ASN A 125 -7.75 -4.93 -2.54
C ASN A 125 -6.25 -4.74 -2.32
N LEU A 126 -5.83 -3.95 -1.33
CA LEU A 126 -4.41 -3.72 -1.06
C LEU A 126 -3.71 -4.99 -0.55
N THR A 127 -4.37 -5.76 0.33
CA THR A 127 -3.85 -7.03 0.82
C THR A 127 -3.66 -8.02 -0.32
N SER A 128 -4.65 -8.12 -1.22
CA SER A 128 -4.56 -8.96 -2.43
C SER A 128 -3.43 -8.50 -3.36
N LEU A 129 -3.31 -7.18 -3.59
CA LEU A 129 -2.24 -6.59 -4.40
C LEU A 129 -0.85 -6.97 -3.87
N ILE A 130 -0.63 -6.80 -2.57
CA ILE A 130 0.64 -7.14 -1.93
C ILE A 130 0.92 -8.64 -1.98
N SER A 131 -0.09 -9.47 -1.72
CA SER A 131 0.06 -10.93 -1.73
C SER A 131 0.53 -11.43 -3.10
N ASN A 132 -0.13 -10.98 -4.17
CA ASN A 132 0.22 -11.35 -5.54
C ASN A 132 1.65 -10.89 -5.92
N MET A 133 2.08 -9.75 -5.39
CA MET A 133 3.38 -9.15 -5.74
C MET A 133 4.54 -9.62 -4.88
N ASN A 134 4.30 -10.17 -3.69
CA ASN A 134 5.36 -10.56 -2.77
C ASN A 134 6.39 -11.47 -3.42
N VAL A 135 5.94 -12.44 -4.22
CA VAL A 135 6.82 -13.38 -4.94
C VAL A 135 7.73 -12.65 -5.93
N LEU A 136 7.18 -11.67 -6.65
CA LEU A 136 7.93 -10.89 -7.62
C LEU A 136 8.91 -9.94 -6.92
N PHE A 137 8.43 -9.14 -5.96
CA PHE A 137 9.24 -8.15 -5.24
C PHE A 137 10.41 -8.76 -4.46
N GLN A 138 10.28 -9.99 -3.97
CA GLN A 138 11.40 -10.70 -3.34
C GLN A 138 12.53 -11.03 -4.32
N ARG A 139 12.23 -11.17 -5.61
CA ARG A 139 13.20 -11.49 -6.67
C ARG A 139 13.77 -10.24 -7.33
N LEU A 140 13.01 -9.14 -7.36
CA LEU A 140 13.45 -7.91 -8.01
C LEU A 140 14.55 -7.19 -7.21
N PRO A 141 15.54 -6.57 -7.87
CA PRO A 141 16.57 -5.78 -7.24
C PRO A 141 16.02 -4.39 -6.90
N LEU A 142 15.03 -4.34 -6.00
CA LEU A 142 14.33 -3.11 -5.63
C LEU A 142 15.25 -2.16 -4.84
N PRO A 143 15.14 -0.84 -5.08
CA PRO A 143 15.77 0.16 -4.22
C PRO A 143 15.36 -0.01 -2.75
N ASP A 144 16.28 0.26 -1.82
CA ASP A 144 16.00 0.14 -0.38
C ASP A 144 14.84 1.03 0.07
N GLU A 145 14.65 2.18 -0.57
CA GLU A 145 13.51 3.05 -0.33
C GLU A 145 12.17 2.34 -0.60
N PHE A 146 12.07 1.59 -1.70
CA PHE A 146 10.83 0.89 -2.08
C PHE A 146 10.55 -0.23 -1.09
N ARG A 147 11.59 -0.98 -0.68
CA ARG A 147 11.47 -2.01 0.36
C ARG A 147 10.95 -1.45 1.67
N ARG A 148 11.44 -0.27 2.10
CA ARG A 148 10.96 0.42 3.31
C ARG A 148 9.50 0.88 3.15
N LYS A 149 9.15 1.50 2.02
CA LYS A 149 7.78 1.95 1.72
C LYS A 149 6.79 0.77 1.73
N ILE A 150 7.12 -0.34 1.08
CA ILE A 150 6.29 -1.55 1.07
C ILE A 150 6.14 -2.13 2.48
N SER A 151 7.23 -2.21 3.24
CA SER A 151 7.19 -2.75 4.62
C SER A 151 6.32 -1.88 5.54
N LYS A 152 6.46 -0.54 5.44
CA LYS A 152 5.62 0.41 6.17
C LYS A 152 4.15 0.34 5.73
N GLY A 153 3.89 0.20 4.43
CA GLY A 153 2.54 0.01 3.89
C GLY A 153 1.87 -1.24 4.43
N LYS A 154 2.58 -2.38 4.48
CA LYS A 154 2.08 -3.63 5.09
C LYS A 154 1.70 -3.45 6.56
N MET A 155 2.57 -2.78 7.33
CA MET A 155 2.29 -2.47 8.73
C MET A 155 1.01 -1.64 8.89
N LEU A 156 0.85 -0.59 8.07
CA LEU A 156 -0.33 0.27 8.08
C LEU A 156 -1.62 -0.46 7.68
N ILE A 157 -1.56 -1.43 6.77
CA ILE A 157 -2.71 -2.29 6.43
C ILE A 157 -3.12 -3.12 7.64
N HIS A 158 -2.19 -3.77 8.32
CA HIS A 158 -2.51 -4.53 9.54
C HIS A 158 -3.06 -3.64 10.65
N GLU A 159 -2.50 -2.45 10.83
CA GLU A 159 -3.07 -1.49 11.77
C GLU A 159 -4.48 -1.04 11.35
N ALA A 160 -4.75 -0.88 10.06
CA ALA A 160 -6.07 -0.53 9.55
C ALA A 160 -7.08 -1.66 9.77
N GLU A 161 -6.69 -2.93 9.58
CA GLU A 161 -7.49 -4.13 9.90
C GLU A 161 -7.88 -4.14 11.38
N VAL A 162 -6.92 -3.92 12.27
CA VAL A 162 -7.16 -3.86 13.73
C VAL A 162 -8.12 -2.73 14.11
N GLU A 163 -7.98 -1.53 13.53
CA GLU A 163 -8.95 -0.44 13.78
C GLU A 163 -10.34 -0.76 13.21
N PHE A 164 -10.38 -1.42 12.05
CA PHE A 164 -11.64 -1.84 11.43
C PHE A 164 -12.41 -2.81 12.33
N GLU A 165 -11.73 -3.82 12.89
CA GLU A 165 -12.30 -4.80 13.81
C GLU A 165 -12.82 -4.16 15.11
N LYS A 166 -12.15 -3.10 15.59
CA LYS A 166 -12.61 -2.31 16.75
C LYS A 166 -13.83 -1.42 16.43
N GLY A 167 -14.27 -1.35 15.17
CA GLY A 167 -15.36 -0.47 14.72
C GLY A 167 -14.93 0.98 14.49
N ASP A 168 -13.61 1.23 14.41
CA ASP A 168 -13.02 2.54 14.17
C ASP A 168 -12.70 2.75 12.69
N TYR A 169 -13.75 2.93 11.90
CA TYR A 169 -13.63 3.02 10.44
C TYR A 169 -12.96 4.30 9.96
N LEU A 170 -12.99 5.38 10.76
CA LEU A 170 -12.29 6.62 10.41
C LEU A 170 -10.78 6.47 10.57
N ALA A 171 -10.30 5.92 11.70
CA ALA A 171 -8.87 5.67 11.87
C ALA A 171 -8.36 4.60 10.88
N SER A 172 -9.16 3.56 10.65
CA SER A 172 -8.86 2.55 9.64
C SER A 172 -8.75 3.16 8.24
N SER A 173 -9.69 4.04 7.86
CA SER A 173 -9.68 4.75 6.57
C SER A 173 -8.43 5.62 6.38
N GLU A 174 -7.98 6.30 7.43
CA GLU A 174 -6.75 7.10 7.38
C GLU A 174 -5.51 6.22 7.16
N LYS A 175 -5.38 5.15 7.95
CA LYS A 175 -4.26 4.21 7.86
C LYS A 175 -4.20 3.51 6.51
N ILE A 176 -5.34 3.05 5.98
CA ILE A 176 -5.36 2.38 4.66
C ILE A 176 -5.01 3.36 3.53
N ARG A 177 -5.42 4.63 3.63
CA ARG A 177 -5.04 5.67 2.66
C ARG A 177 -3.52 5.92 2.69
N LEU A 178 -2.93 6.01 3.88
CA LEU A 178 -1.46 6.15 4.01
C LEU A 178 -0.71 4.93 3.48
N ALA A 179 -1.25 3.72 3.67
CA ALA A 179 -0.69 2.52 3.10
C ALA A 179 -0.74 2.54 1.56
N GLU A 180 -1.88 2.92 1.00
CA GLU A 180 -2.11 3.08 -0.44
C GLU A 180 -1.09 4.04 -1.06
N ASP A 181 -0.93 5.23 -0.50
CA ASP A 181 0.04 6.23 -0.97
C ASP A 181 1.48 5.67 -1.00
N LEU A 182 1.89 4.92 0.03
CA LEU A 182 3.25 4.36 0.11
C LEU A 182 3.49 3.23 -0.90
N ILE A 183 2.47 2.41 -1.13
CA ILE A 183 2.58 1.19 -1.94
C ILE A 183 2.41 1.50 -3.42
N MET A 184 1.42 2.30 -3.79
CA MET A 184 1.00 2.47 -5.18
C MET A 184 2.09 3.11 -6.05
N ASP A 185 2.79 4.12 -5.54
CA ASP A 185 3.89 4.75 -6.27
C ASP A 185 5.05 3.77 -6.50
N SER A 186 5.44 3.04 -5.46
CA SER A 186 6.50 2.03 -5.53
C SER A 186 6.11 0.90 -6.49
N TYR A 187 4.84 0.48 -6.45
CA TYR A 187 4.27 -0.55 -7.30
C TYR A 187 4.29 -0.13 -8.77
N LYS A 188 3.72 1.03 -9.08
CA LYS A 188 3.66 1.56 -10.44
C LYS A 188 5.06 1.68 -11.03
N LYS A 189 6.00 2.29 -10.31
CA LYS A 189 7.37 2.44 -10.79
C LYS A 189 8.05 1.10 -11.03
N THR A 190 7.83 0.11 -10.15
CA THR A 190 8.40 -1.23 -10.30
C THR A 190 7.84 -1.96 -11.53
N LEU A 191 6.53 -1.80 -11.81
CA LEU A 191 5.94 -2.35 -13.02
C LEU A 191 6.48 -1.67 -14.28
N ASP A 192 6.60 -0.34 -14.27
CA ASP A 192 7.18 0.42 -15.37
C ASP A 192 8.62 -0.05 -15.64
N ASP A 193 9.44 -0.22 -14.60
CA ASP A 193 10.82 -0.74 -14.72
C ASP A 193 10.86 -2.17 -15.26
N LEU A 194 9.88 -2.99 -14.90
CA LEU A 194 9.77 -4.35 -15.40
C LEU A 194 9.36 -4.36 -16.87
N GLU A 195 8.35 -3.58 -17.26
CA GLU A 195 7.94 -3.45 -18.66
C GLU A 195 9.09 -2.93 -19.52
N ASP A 196 9.81 -1.91 -19.05
CA ASP A 196 11.01 -1.36 -19.70
C ASP A 196 12.11 -2.41 -19.88
N TYR A 197 12.32 -3.27 -18.88
CA TYR A 197 13.25 -4.39 -18.97
C TYR A 197 12.85 -5.35 -20.11
N PHE A 198 11.57 -5.69 -20.21
CA PHE A 198 11.06 -6.62 -21.24
C PHE A 198 11.00 -6.03 -22.65
N ASN A 199 11.18 -4.71 -22.84
CA ASN A 199 11.31 -4.12 -24.18
C ASN A 199 12.48 -4.70 -25.00
N SER A 200 13.49 -5.27 -24.34
CA SER A 200 14.65 -5.92 -24.99
C SER A 200 14.39 -7.38 -25.38
N GLN A 201 13.23 -7.95 -25.04
CA GLN A 201 12.92 -9.37 -25.22
C GLN A 201 12.96 -9.86 -26.69
N PRO A 202 12.49 -9.11 -27.70
CA PRO A 202 12.62 -9.54 -29.09
C PRO A 202 14.09 -9.74 -29.52
N TYR A 203 14.99 -8.87 -29.04
CA TYR A 203 16.42 -8.99 -29.29
C TYR A 203 17.00 -10.23 -28.61
N TRP A 204 16.70 -10.42 -27.32
CA TRP A 204 17.12 -11.62 -26.57
C TRP A 204 16.67 -12.92 -27.23
N ASN A 205 15.41 -12.99 -27.66
CA ASN A 205 14.87 -14.16 -28.37
C ASN A 205 15.61 -14.44 -29.68
N LYS A 206 16.00 -13.40 -30.42
CA LYS A 206 16.82 -13.54 -31.63
C LYS A 206 18.20 -14.13 -31.30
N LEU A 207 18.86 -13.65 -30.25
CA LEU A 207 20.16 -14.17 -29.82
C LEU A 207 20.09 -15.65 -29.44
N VAL A 208 19.12 -16.03 -28.60
CA VAL A 208 18.95 -17.41 -28.13
C VAL A 208 18.62 -18.35 -29.29
N LYS A 209 17.67 -17.99 -30.16
CA LYS A 209 17.33 -18.80 -31.34
C LYS A 209 18.52 -18.98 -32.28
N SER A 210 19.29 -17.93 -32.51
CA SER A 210 20.50 -17.99 -33.34
C SER A 210 21.55 -18.93 -32.74
N ALA A 211 21.82 -18.81 -31.44
CA ALA A 211 22.78 -19.67 -30.74
C ALA A 211 22.37 -21.15 -30.79
N ILE A 212 21.11 -21.47 -30.48
CA ILE A 212 20.59 -22.84 -30.56
C ILE A 212 20.73 -23.39 -31.99
N LYS A 213 20.35 -22.61 -33.01
CA LYS A 213 20.51 -23.01 -34.41
C LYS A 213 21.97 -23.28 -34.79
N ASN A 214 22.90 -22.48 -34.29
CA ASN A 214 24.33 -22.68 -34.53
C ASN A 214 24.85 -23.96 -33.87
N THR A 215 24.38 -24.29 -32.66
CA THR A 215 24.75 -25.58 -32.03
C THR A 215 24.28 -26.78 -32.85
N ALA A 216 23.09 -26.71 -33.46
CA ALA A 216 22.56 -27.77 -34.32
C ALA A 216 23.36 -27.93 -35.62
N ARG A 217 23.76 -26.81 -36.25
CA ARG A 217 24.48 -26.82 -37.53
C ARG A 217 25.92 -27.32 -37.39
N ASN A 218 26.57 -26.99 -36.28
CA ASN A 218 28.01 -27.20 -36.12
C ASN A 218 28.34 -28.38 -35.19
N ASN A 219 27.34 -29.15 -34.76
CA ASN A 219 27.48 -30.19 -33.74
C ASN A 219 28.22 -29.71 -32.48
N SER A 220 27.90 -28.49 -32.03
CA SER A 220 28.63 -27.79 -30.97
C SER A 220 27.76 -27.55 -29.73
N LYS A 221 28.34 -26.92 -28.71
CA LYS A 221 27.67 -26.54 -27.47
C LYS A 221 27.55 -25.03 -27.35
N ALA A 222 26.53 -24.56 -26.63
CA ALA A 222 26.43 -23.17 -26.19
C ALA A 222 25.79 -23.11 -24.79
N ILE A 223 26.21 -22.13 -24.01
CA ILE A 223 25.59 -21.77 -22.74
C ILE A 223 24.57 -20.67 -23.01
N ILE A 224 23.35 -20.83 -22.52
CA ILE A 224 22.31 -19.80 -22.52
C ILE A 224 22.01 -19.43 -21.07
N VAL A 225 22.09 -18.16 -20.72
CA VAL A 225 21.80 -17.66 -19.38
C VAL A 225 20.56 -16.78 -19.44
N ASP A 226 19.56 -17.11 -18.64
CA ASP A 226 18.31 -16.36 -18.47
C ASP A 226 18.30 -15.73 -17.07
N LYS A 227 18.50 -14.41 -17.02
CA LYS A 227 18.63 -13.67 -15.76
C LYS A 227 17.32 -13.66 -14.96
N PHE A 228 16.19 -13.43 -15.63
CA PHE A 228 14.89 -13.39 -14.97
C PHE A 228 14.51 -14.75 -14.39
N ALA A 229 14.79 -15.83 -15.14
CA ALA A 229 14.50 -17.19 -14.70
C ALA A 229 15.46 -17.70 -13.61
N ARG A 230 16.62 -17.07 -13.37
CA ARG A 230 17.71 -17.62 -12.55
C ARG A 230 18.25 -18.94 -13.08
N LYS A 231 18.41 -19.02 -14.40
CA LYS A 231 18.79 -20.28 -15.06
C LYS A 231 19.99 -20.14 -15.96
N LEU A 232 20.82 -21.17 -15.92
CA LEU A 232 21.84 -21.45 -16.92
C LEU A 232 21.48 -22.76 -17.63
N TYR A 233 21.42 -22.72 -18.95
CA TYR A 233 21.14 -23.87 -19.79
C TYR A 233 22.36 -24.21 -20.65
N ILE A 234 22.57 -25.49 -20.89
CA ILE A 234 23.56 -25.94 -21.88
C ILE A 234 22.82 -26.63 -23.02
N TYR A 235 22.96 -26.03 -24.21
CA TYR A 235 22.47 -26.60 -25.46
C TYR A 235 23.59 -27.33 -26.19
N GLN A 236 23.26 -28.47 -26.78
CA GLN A 236 24.15 -29.22 -27.65
C GLN A 236 23.34 -29.79 -28.81
N ASN A 237 23.85 -29.61 -30.02
CA ASN A 237 23.23 -30.10 -31.26
C ASN A 237 21.75 -29.69 -31.36
N GLY A 238 21.42 -28.44 -31.00
CA GLY A 238 20.06 -27.90 -31.04
C GLY A 238 19.14 -28.28 -29.88
N THR A 239 19.61 -29.13 -28.95
CA THR A 239 18.78 -29.63 -27.83
C THR A 239 19.29 -29.15 -26.48
N LYS A 240 18.39 -28.80 -25.56
CA LYS A 240 18.74 -28.49 -24.17
C LYS A 240 19.17 -29.79 -23.48
N LYS A 241 20.43 -29.87 -23.03
CA LYS A 241 20.98 -31.05 -22.34
C LYS A 241 21.00 -30.90 -20.82
N TYR A 242 21.29 -29.70 -20.35
CA TYR A 242 21.40 -29.40 -18.92
C TYR A 242 20.74 -28.08 -18.57
N GLU A 243 20.31 -27.98 -17.32
CA GLU A 243 19.71 -26.81 -16.70
C GLU A 243 20.21 -26.71 -15.26
N PHE A 244 20.58 -25.51 -14.83
CA PHE A 244 21.12 -25.22 -13.50
C PHE A 244 20.51 -23.93 -12.95
N GLU A 245 20.37 -23.86 -11.63
CA GLU A 245 20.09 -22.60 -10.93
C GLU A 245 21.31 -21.67 -11.01
N ALA A 246 21.06 -20.38 -11.17
CA ALA A 246 22.10 -19.37 -11.29
C ALA A 246 21.76 -18.11 -10.49
N GLU A 247 22.78 -17.58 -9.82
CA GLU A 247 22.71 -16.31 -9.08
C GLU A 247 23.54 -15.25 -9.79
N PHE A 248 23.10 -14.00 -9.74
CA PHE A 248 23.67 -12.92 -10.54
C PHE A 248 24.16 -11.75 -9.70
N GLY A 249 24.53 -10.67 -10.41
CA GLY A 249 24.83 -9.40 -9.81
C GLY A 249 23.62 -8.82 -9.07
N LYS A 250 23.85 -8.10 -7.97
CA LYS A 250 22.78 -7.48 -7.17
C LYS A 250 21.85 -6.55 -7.98
N ASN A 251 22.33 -6.03 -9.11
CA ASN A 251 21.58 -5.20 -10.04
C ASN A 251 21.29 -5.98 -11.36
N TRP A 252 20.80 -7.21 -11.26
CA TRP A 252 20.65 -8.12 -12.42
C TRP A 252 19.67 -7.60 -13.49
N MET A 253 18.67 -6.77 -13.12
CA MET A 253 17.80 -6.10 -14.09
C MET A 253 18.49 -4.94 -14.80
N GLY A 254 19.50 -4.34 -14.17
CA GLY A 254 20.29 -3.27 -14.76
C GLY A 254 21.12 -3.78 -15.95
N ARG A 255 21.38 -2.87 -16.88
CA ARG A 255 22.37 -3.09 -17.94
C ARG A 255 23.77 -2.89 -17.38
N LYS A 256 24.71 -3.72 -17.82
CA LYS A 256 26.12 -3.55 -17.50
C LYS A 256 26.72 -2.43 -18.34
N ARG A 257 27.14 -1.35 -17.68
CA ARG A 257 27.59 -0.09 -18.28
C ARG A 257 28.95 0.36 -17.75
N LEU A 258 29.28 0.06 -16.50
CA LEU A 258 30.55 0.46 -15.89
C LEU A 258 30.93 -0.40 -14.68
N LYS A 259 32.21 -0.35 -14.30
CA LYS A 259 32.73 -1.03 -13.12
C LYS A 259 31.96 -0.62 -11.85
N GLY A 260 31.42 -1.60 -11.13
CA GLY A 260 30.72 -1.39 -9.86
C GLY A 260 29.21 -1.20 -9.98
N ASP A 261 28.64 -1.28 -11.19
CA ASP A 261 27.18 -1.27 -11.41
C ASP A 261 26.45 -2.51 -10.88
N LYS A 262 27.20 -3.56 -10.53
CA LYS A 262 26.72 -4.87 -10.05
C LYS A 262 25.72 -5.53 -10.99
N ALA A 263 25.78 -5.20 -12.29
CA ALA A 263 24.96 -5.81 -13.31
C ALA A 263 25.74 -6.95 -13.98
N THR A 264 25.02 -8.05 -14.25
CA THR A 264 25.49 -9.12 -15.14
C THR A 264 25.20 -8.70 -16.58
N PRO A 265 26.20 -8.73 -17.48
CA PRO A 265 26.04 -8.20 -18.83
C PRO A 265 25.07 -9.02 -19.65
N GLU A 266 24.55 -8.42 -20.73
CA GLU A 266 23.67 -9.08 -21.71
C GLU A 266 24.34 -9.01 -23.07
N GLY A 267 24.32 -10.12 -23.81
CA GLY A 267 24.98 -10.21 -25.11
C GLY A 267 25.56 -11.60 -25.39
N ILE A 268 26.43 -11.65 -26.40
CA ILE A 268 27.15 -12.88 -26.79
C ILE A 268 28.59 -12.78 -26.31
N TYR A 269 28.99 -13.77 -25.52
CA TYR A 269 30.33 -13.92 -24.98
C TYR A 269 30.92 -15.27 -25.38
N LEU A 270 32.21 -15.43 -25.11
CA LEU A 270 32.95 -16.68 -25.27
C LEU A 270 33.63 -17.00 -23.94
N VAL A 271 33.70 -18.30 -23.62
CA VAL A 271 34.59 -18.77 -22.55
C VAL A 271 36.03 -18.51 -22.99
N LYS A 272 36.66 -17.50 -22.39
CA LYS A 272 38.04 -17.09 -22.67
C LYS A 272 39.05 -18.02 -21.99
N ASN A 273 38.75 -18.44 -20.75
CA ASN A 273 39.65 -19.29 -19.99
C ASN A 273 38.88 -20.15 -18.96
N LYS A 274 39.47 -21.29 -18.56
CA LYS A 274 39.00 -22.15 -17.48
C LYS A 274 39.98 -22.05 -16.31
N ILE A 275 39.50 -21.58 -15.17
CA ILE A 275 40.32 -21.33 -13.98
C ILE A 275 40.05 -22.44 -12.95
N PRO A 276 41.07 -23.25 -12.61
CA PRO A 276 40.93 -24.32 -11.62
C PRO A 276 40.85 -23.77 -10.19
N ALA A 277 40.39 -24.60 -9.26
CA ALA A 277 40.15 -24.26 -7.85
C ALA A 277 41.33 -23.58 -7.15
N ASN A 278 42.56 -24.02 -7.43
CA ASN A 278 43.76 -23.46 -6.81
C ASN A 278 44.21 -22.12 -7.40
N LYS A 279 43.49 -21.57 -8.39
CA LYS A 279 43.83 -20.32 -9.09
C LYS A 279 42.69 -19.30 -9.10
N THR A 280 41.59 -19.59 -8.42
CA THR A 280 40.50 -18.65 -8.22
C THR A 280 40.12 -18.62 -6.74
N LYS A 281 39.57 -17.49 -6.29
CA LYS A 281 38.97 -17.38 -4.95
C LYS A 281 37.64 -18.15 -4.84
N TYR A 282 37.14 -18.65 -5.96
CA TYR A 282 35.94 -19.48 -6.04
C TYR A 282 36.33 -20.96 -6.15
N PHE A 283 35.35 -21.87 -6.07
CA PHE A 283 35.59 -23.31 -6.29
C PHE A 283 36.18 -23.63 -7.67
N ARG A 284 35.59 -23.12 -8.76
CA ARG A 284 36.09 -23.17 -10.15
C ARG A 284 35.46 -22.01 -10.92
N ALA A 285 36.10 -21.55 -11.99
CA ALA A 285 35.54 -20.46 -12.79
C ALA A 285 35.78 -20.61 -14.31
N LEU A 286 34.85 -20.09 -15.11
CA LEU A 286 34.98 -19.87 -16.53
C LEU A 286 35.03 -18.36 -16.76
N LEU A 287 36.19 -17.85 -17.14
CA LEU A 287 36.36 -16.44 -17.48
C LEU A 287 35.72 -16.15 -18.83
N LEU A 288 34.84 -15.16 -18.90
CA LEU A 288 34.25 -14.70 -20.15
C LEU A 288 35.14 -13.65 -20.81
N ASN A 289 34.99 -13.47 -22.12
CA ASN A 289 35.67 -12.41 -22.88
C ASN A 289 35.05 -11.01 -22.67
N TYR A 290 34.37 -10.75 -21.55
CA TYR A 290 33.89 -9.42 -21.20
C TYR A 290 35.06 -8.53 -20.68
N PRO A 291 35.18 -7.27 -21.14
CA PRO A 291 34.39 -6.66 -22.19
C PRO A 291 34.81 -7.13 -23.59
N ASN A 292 33.84 -7.39 -24.46
CA ASN A 292 34.05 -7.69 -25.88
C ASN A 292 34.05 -6.39 -26.73
N SER A 293 34.10 -6.50 -28.05
CA SER A 293 34.07 -5.34 -28.96
C SER A 293 32.83 -4.48 -28.78
N ASP A 294 31.66 -5.10 -28.65
CA ASP A 294 30.37 -4.43 -28.54
C ASP A 294 30.26 -3.70 -27.19
N ASP A 295 30.78 -4.31 -26.11
CA ASP A 295 30.84 -3.67 -24.79
C ASP A 295 31.73 -2.43 -24.83
N ILE A 296 32.90 -2.51 -25.48
CA ILE A 296 33.86 -1.41 -25.60
C ILE A 296 33.24 -0.27 -26.42
N GLU A 297 32.60 -0.58 -27.54
CA GLU A 297 31.93 0.42 -28.39
C GLU A 297 30.81 1.14 -27.62
N ASN A 298 29.92 0.38 -26.97
CA ASN A 298 28.82 0.94 -26.19
C ASN A 298 29.33 1.78 -25.02
N PHE A 299 30.34 1.32 -24.29
CA PHE A 299 30.97 2.05 -23.20
C PHE A 299 31.53 3.39 -23.69
N ASN A 300 32.29 3.38 -24.79
CA ASN A 300 32.87 4.59 -25.36
C ASN A 300 31.79 5.57 -25.83
N LYS A 301 30.73 5.07 -26.48
CA LYS A 301 29.58 5.89 -26.90
C LYS A 301 28.84 6.53 -25.73
N GLU A 302 28.59 5.78 -24.65
CA GLU A 302 27.94 6.34 -23.47
C GLU A 302 28.82 7.38 -22.77
N LYS A 303 30.13 7.18 -22.78
CA LYS A 303 31.10 8.10 -22.21
C LYS A 303 31.19 9.40 -23.01
N THR A 304 31.21 9.33 -24.34
CA THR A 304 31.24 10.52 -25.21
C THR A 304 29.93 11.31 -25.19
N THR A 305 28.80 10.63 -25.05
CA THR A 305 27.47 11.26 -24.94
C THR A 305 27.14 11.74 -23.52
N GLY A 306 28.04 11.57 -22.55
CA GLY A 306 27.85 12.01 -21.16
C GLY A 306 26.81 11.19 -20.37
N ARG A 307 26.38 10.03 -20.90
CA ARG A 307 25.45 9.11 -20.20
C ARG A 307 26.12 8.35 -19.07
N ILE A 308 27.44 8.28 -19.04
CA ILE A 308 28.26 7.80 -17.91
C ILE A 308 29.37 8.82 -17.61
N PRO A 309 29.93 8.83 -16.38
CA PRO A 309 30.99 9.76 -16.01
C PRO A 309 32.23 9.67 -16.91
N ARG A 310 32.91 10.80 -17.15
CA ARG A 310 34.15 10.84 -17.95
C ARG A 310 35.31 10.05 -17.34
N ASN A 311 35.32 9.84 -16.03
CA ASN A 311 36.30 9.00 -15.33
C ASN A 311 35.82 7.54 -15.14
N ALA A 312 34.66 7.16 -15.71
CA ALA A 312 34.18 5.79 -15.64
C ALA A 312 35.20 4.81 -16.24
N GLN A 313 35.22 3.61 -15.67
CA GLN A 313 35.96 2.44 -16.16
C GLN A 313 34.96 1.37 -16.59
N ILE A 314 35.25 0.65 -17.67
CA ILE A 314 34.37 -0.40 -18.20
C ILE A 314 34.26 -1.61 -17.25
N GLY A 315 35.34 -1.93 -16.54
CA GLY A 315 35.44 -3.13 -15.71
C GLY A 315 35.94 -4.34 -16.49
N GLY A 316 35.68 -5.54 -15.97
CA GLY A 316 36.16 -6.80 -16.54
C GLY A 316 35.89 -7.97 -15.59
N LEU A 317 36.55 -9.11 -15.83
CA LEU A 317 36.54 -10.29 -14.96
C LEU A 317 35.13 -10.83 -14.65
N ILE A 318 34.27 -10.88 -15.68
CA ILE A 318 32.98 -11.55 -15.56
C ILE A 318 33.19 -13.04 -15.79
N GLU A 319 32.73 -13.83 -14.82
CA GLU A 319 32.97 -15.25 -14.74
C GLU A 319 31.67 -16.02 -14.51
N ILE A 320 31.62 -17.26 -14.99
CA ILE A 320 30.69 -18.28 -14.48
C ILE A 320 31.47 -19.10 -13.44
N HIS A 321 31.07 -19.09 -12.17
CA HIS A 321 31.86 -19.71 -11.10
C HIS A 321 31.02 -20.48 -10.08
N GLY A 322 31.69 -21.24 -9.21
CA GLY A 322 31.08 -21.95 -8.07
C GLY A 322 30.70 -21.04 -6.90
N ASP A 323 30.47 -21.60 -5.72
CA ASP A 323 30.11 -20.90 -4.48
C ASP A 323 28.81 -20.08 -4.55
N GLY A 324 27.94 -20.43 -5.50
CA GLY A 324 26.53 -20.05 -5.50
C GLY A 324 25.70 -20.94 -4.57
N GLY A 325 24.37 -20.83 -4.67
CA GLY A 325 23.42 -21.52 -3.80
C GLY A 325 23.19 -20.78 -2.48
N LYS A 326 23.37 -19.46 -2.48
CA LYS A 326 23.08 -18.56 -1.35
C LYS A 326 21.59 -18.19 -1.27
N GLY A 327 20.80 -18.49 -2.29
CA GLY A 327 19.38 -18.17 -2.39
C GLY A 327 19.10 -16.70 -2.70
N THR A 328 20.10 -15.93 -3.14
CA THR A 328 19.95 -14.51 -3.45
C THR A 328 20.98 -14.04 -4.48
N ASP A 329 20.68 -13.01 -5.25
CA ASP A 329 21.62 -12.39 -6.19
C ASP A 329 22.65 -11.55 -5.41
N TRP A 330 23.93 -11.96 -5.43
CA TRP A 330 24.95 -11.40 -4.54
C TRP A 330 26.24 -10.95 -5.21
N THR A 331 26.47 -11.32 -6.48
CA THR A 331 27.74 -11.07 -7.15
C THR A 331 27.88 -9.59 -7.54
N ASP A 332 29.05 -9.20 -8.05
CA ASP A 332 29.26 -7.88 -8.67
C ASP A 332 29.08 -7.90 -10.20
N GLY A 333 28.47 -8.98 -10.73
CA GLY A 333 28.17 -9.15 -12.16
C GLY A 333 28.49 -10.54 -12.72
N CYS A 334 29.19 -11.39 -11.96
CA CYS A 334 29.41 -12.79 -12.31
C CYS A 334 28.11 -13.62 -12.23
N ILE A 335 28.18 -14.85 -12.77
CA ILE A 335 27.13 -15.86 -12.72
C ILE A 335 27.61 -16.96 -11.77
N ALA A 336 26.94 -17.12 -10.63
CA ALA A 336 27.32 -18.10 -9.62
C ALA A 336 26.41 -19.33 -9.69
N LEU A 337 27.01 -20.51 -9.66
CA LEU A 337 26.36 -21.82 -9.62
C LEU A 337 26.74 -22.53 -8.31
N THR A 338 25.99 -23.56 -7.92
CA THR A 338 26.45 -24.43 -6.84
C THR A 338 27.75 -25.14 -7.24
N ASN A 339 28.55 -25.57 -6.26
CA ASN A 339 29.82 -26.24 -6.56
C ASN A 339 29.65 -27.55 -7.35
N ASN A 340 28.57 -28.28 -7.11
CA ASN A 340 28.24 -29.49 -7.85
C ASN A 340 27.90 -29.18 -9.32
N ASP A 341 27.06 -28.17 -9.55
CA ASP A 341 26.68 -27.74 -10.89
C ASP A 341 27.90 -27.21 -11.65
N MET A 342 28.70 -26.35 -10.99
CA MET A 342 29.92 -25.81 -11.57
C MET A 342 30.92 -26.91 -11.91
N LEU A 343 31.02 -27.99 -11.12
CA LEU A 343 31.89 -29.12 -11.45
C LEU A 343 31.49 -29.77 -12.78
N LEU A 344 30.19 -29.98 -13.00
CA LEU A 344 29.66 -30.55 -14.24
C LEU A 344 29.86 -29.59 -15.42
N VAL A 345 29.48 -28.31 -15.26
CA VAL A 345 29.67 -27.26 -16.27
C VAL A 345 31.15 -27.16 -16.67
N TYR A 346 32.05 -27.13 -15.68
CA TYR A 346 33.49 -27.05 -15.91
C TYR A 346 34.02 -28.28 -16.65
N LYS A 347 33.42 -29.47 -16.49
CA LYS A 347 33.84 -30.68 -17.21
C LYS A 347 33.45 -30.65 -18.69
N ILE A 348 32.24 -30.17 -19.01
CA ILE A 348 31.65 -30.34 -20.36
C ILE A 348 31.83 -29.14 -21.30
N VAL A 349 32.16 -27.97 -20.73
CA VAL A 349 32.36 -26.72 -21.48
C VAL A 349 33.84 -26.54 -21.83
N GLU A 350 34.10 -26.08 -23.05
CA GLU A 350 35.45 -25.86 -23.60
C GLU A 350 35.73 -24.35 -23.78
N VAL A 351 37.02 -23.98 -23.83
CA VAL A 351 37.40 -22.61 -24.23
C VAL A 351 36.89 -22.33 -25.64
N GLY A 352 36.33 -21.14 -25.86
CA GLY A 352 35.66 -20.77 -27.10
C GLY A 352 34.17 -21.15 -27.15
N THR A 353 33.63 -21.86 -26.16
CA THR A 353 32.17 -22.13 -26.10
C THR A 353 31.41 -20.81 -26.02
N PRO A 354 30.41 -20.57 -26.90
CA PRO A 354 29.54 -19.41 -26.81
C PRO A 354 28.72 -19.37 -25.52
N VAL A 355 28.60 -18.19 -24.93
CA VAL A 355 27.79 -17.89 -23.76
C VAL A 355 26.86 -16.73 -24.12
N VAL A 356 25.57 -17.01 -24.28
CA VAL A 356 24.55 -15.99 -24.57
C VAL A 356 23.83 -15.65 -23.29
N ILE A 357 23.98 -14.41 -22.84
CA ILE A 357 23.32 -13.92 -21.63
C ILE A 357 22.19 -12.99 -22.03
N VAL A 358 20.98 -13.31 -21.58
CA VAL A 358 19.77 -12.54 -21.87
C VAL A 358 19.01 -12.19 -20.60
N GLY A 359 18.17 -11.17 -20.69
CA GLY A 359 17.33 -10.80 -19.56
C GLY A 359 16.22 -11.82 -19.29
N SER A 360 15.47 -12.24 -20.32
CA SER A 360 14.46 -13.29 -20.21
C SER A 360 14.20 -13.95 -21.56
N ILE A 361 13.97 -15.27 -21.56
CA ILE A 361 13.45 -16.02 -22.71
C ILE A 361 11.92 -15.96 -22.73
N ALA A 362 11.27 -16.05 -21.56
CA ALA A 362 9.82 -15.95 -21.44
C ALA A 362 9.34 -14.53 -21.77
N ASP A 363 8.11 -14.42 -22.30
CA ASP A 363 7.48 -13.13 -22.59
C ASP A 363 6.81 -12.52 -21.36
N PHE A 364 6.69 -11.19 -21.39
CA PHE A 364 6.13 -10.41 -20.30
C PHE A 364 4.69 -10.80 -20.00
N ASN A 365 3.87 -11.07 -21.03
CA ASN A 365 2.45 -11.41 -20.82
C ASN A 365 2.30 -12.74 -20.09
N THR A 366 3.10 -13.75 -20.44
CA THR A 366 3.15 -15.04 -19.74
C THR A 366 3.57 -14.85 -18.27
N ILE A 367 4.56 -13.99 -18.01
CA ILE A 367 5.02 -13.69 -16.65
C ILE A 367 3.95 -12.93 -15.87
N ALA A 368 3.36 -11.90 -16.47
CA ALA A 368 2.31 -11.08 -15.88
C ALA A 368 1.06 -11.90 -15.56
N MET A 369 0.65 -12.80 -16.46
CA MET A 369 -0.47 -13.71 -16.24
C MET A 369 -0.19 -14.68 -15.08
N ARG A 370 1.00 -15.30 -15.05
CA ARG A 370 1.40 -16.21 -13.94
C ARG A 370 1.46 -15.50 -12.59
N LEU A 371 1.83 -14.22 -12.58
CA LEU A 371 1.95 -13.42 -11.38
C LEU A 371 0.67 -12.63 -11.05
N ASN A 372 -0.41 -12.84 -11.82
CA ASN A 372 -1.69 -12.14 -11.69
C ASN A 372 -1.52 -10.61 -11.62
N LEU A 373 -0.58 -10.08 -12.42
CA LEU A 373 -0.34 -8.64 -12.53
C LEU A 373 -1.51 -8.05 -13.31
N LYS A 374 -2.45 -7.41 -12.61
CA LYS A 374 -3.48 -6.63 -13.29
C LYS A 374 -2.81 -5.43 -13.95
N HIS A 375 -2.78 -5.44 -15.28
CA HIS A 375 -2.44 -4.26 -16.04
C HIS A 375 -3.52 -3.22 -15.77
N SER A 376 -3.19 -2.13 -15.08
CA SER A 376 -4.04 -0.95 -15.09
C SER A 376 -4.01 -0.45 -16.52
N GLN A 377 -4.97 -0.88 -17.34
CA GLN A 377 -5.10 -0.35 -18.69
C GLN A 377 -5.08 1.17 -18.58
N LYS A 378 -4.10 1.81 -19.22
CA LYS A 378 -4.15 3.23 -19.51
C LYS A 378 -5.50 3.45 -20.20
N LYS A 379 -6.45 4.06 -19.49
CA LYS A 379 -7.59 4.68 -20.17
C LYS A 379 -6.99 5.66 -21.16
N GLY A 380 -7.17 5.36 -22.44
CA GLY A 380 -6.76 6.21 -23.56
C GLY A 380 -7.45 7.56 -23.55
#